data_AF-A0A956J1Z4-F1
#
_entry.id   AF-A0A956J1Z4-F1
#
_cell.length_a   1.000
_cell.length_b   1.000
_cell.length_c   1.000
_cell.angle_alpha   90.00
_cell.angle_beta   90.00
_cell.angle_gamma   90.00
#
_symmetry.space_group_name_H-M   'P 1'
#
loop_
_entity.id
_entity.type
_entity.pdbx_description
1 polymer ?
#
loop_
_entity_poly.entity_id
_entity_poly.type
_entity_poly.pdbx_seq_one_letter_code
_entity_poly.pdbx_strand_id
1 'polypeptide(L)'
;LGYGAEQFRQIVLLPQGRFEKFLSAKTNERVAILRDLFDVSLYQALMADLKDQAAEAERQVRDERAVCAGRLKAEGFESTDTLLEGIDAAQVAVRERTTVEADAKKQAQTAETALRSAEVVEAKFVASEQAQAKLNVLMGRKAEFAAMSARVKQAERARLIVDVEAQLKAARQDVQDANIKLAAAKEAADKAQQIVQVATEALSKEQARAPEIEAARKRKDDLERFAEVLEAASASAEAVETALEAQRIAQATFEERKDRLNQLRRTRAERDTALKSARSAESARGELVKAQTHLLTQKKAAEDYGKAEADVCSARAAFEKERGASAEAIENEAKARSVYAAAEQALAAAQALHLATKLESDAPCPVCGSTDHPNP
;
A
#
# COMPACT_ATOMS: atom_id res chain seq x y z
N LEU A 1 -10.06 4.86 212.19
CA LEU A 1 -11.50 4.56 212.30
C LEU A 1 -12.23 5.34 211.20
N GLY A 2 -12.38 4.71 210.03
CA GLY A 2 -13.21 5.15 208.89
C GLY A 2 -14.39 4.20 208.75
N TYR A 3 -15.11 4.00 209.86
CA TYR A 3 -16.24 3.08 209.97
C TYR A 3 -17.48 3.90 210.29
N GLY A 4 -18.56 3.67 209.53
CA GLY A 4 -19.87 4.24 209.83
C GLY A 4 -20.43 3.69 211.15
N ALA A 5 -21.36 4.41 211.77
CA ALA A 5 -21.88 4.08 213.11
C ALA A 5 -22.41 2.63 213.25
N GLU A 6 -22.88 2.01 212.17
CA GLU A 6 -23.28 0.59 212.15
C GLU A 6 -22.10 -0.39 212.16
N GLN A 7 -21.04 -0.11 211.41
CA GLN A 7 -19.85 -0.98 211.33
C GLN A 7 -19.04 -0.97 212.63
N PHE A 8 -19.03 0.15 213.36
CA PHE A 8 -18.42 0.21 214.69
C PHE A 8 -19.17 -0.64 215.73
N ARG A 9 -20.52 -0.66 215.67
CA ARG A 9 -21.35 -1.49 216.54
C ARG A 9 -21.21 -2.99 216.29
N GLN A 10 -20.95 -3.41 215.05
CA GLN A 10 -20.80 -4.83 214.71
C GLN A 10 -19.40 -5.40 215.01
N ILE A 11 -18.36 -4.58 215.02
CA ILE A 11 -16.97 -5.05 215.16
C ILE A 11 -16.45 -4.95 216.61
N VAL A 12 -16.91 -3.98 217.42
CA VAL A 12 -16.30 -3.68 218.74
C VAL A 12 -17.15 -4.09 219.94
N LEU A 13 -18.46 -4.28 219.77
CA LEU A 13 -19.36 -4.74 220.84
C LEU A 13 -20.15 -5.94 220.32
N LEU A 14 -19.60 -7.14 220.49
CA LEU A 14 -20.28 -8.38 220.18
C LEU A 14 -21.52 -8.51 221.09
N PRO A 15 -22.76 -8.42 220.56
CA PRO A 15 -23.93 -8.76 221.34
C PRO A 15 -23.88 -10.25 221.66
N GLN A 16 -24.00 -10.60 222.94
CA GLN A 16 -24.07 -12.00 223.40
C GLN A 16 -25.10 -12.76 222.54
N GLY A 17 -24.64 -13.72 221.74
CA GLY A 17 -25.49 -14.64 220.97
C GLY A 17 -25.12 -14.84 219.49
N ARG A 18 -24.37 -13.94 218.83
CA ARG A 18 -24.02 -14.15 217.40
C ARG A 18 -22.83 -15.09 217.16
N PHE A 19 -21.91 -15.25 218.10
CA PHE A 19 -20.75 -16.17 217.94
C PHE A 19 -21.15 -17.64 218.14
N GLU A 20 -22.11 -17.91 219.03
CA GLU A 20 -22.65 -19.26 219.23
C GLU A 20 -23.31 -19.77 217.95
N LYS A 21 -24.14 -18.93 217.29
CA LYS A 21 -24.74 -19.25 215.99
C LYS A 21 -23.71 -19.51 214.89
N PHE A 22 -22.54 -18.87 214.90
CA PHE A 22 -21.48 -19.14 213.93
C PHE A 22 -20.81 -20.51 214.16
N LEU A 23 -20.52 -20.87 215.41
CA LEU A 23 -19.90 -22.16 215.75
C LEU A 23 -20.85 -23.34 215.50
N SER A 24 -22.16 -23.17 215.72
CA SER A 24 -23.16 -24.23 215.50
C SER A 24 -23.72 -24.29 214.08
N ALA A 25 -23.52 -23.26 213.25
CA ALA A 25 -24.03 -23.20 211.88
C ALA A 25 -23.34 -24.21 210.96
N LYS A 26 -24.12 -24.83 210.07
CA LYS A 26 -23.61 -25.72 209.00
C LYS A 26 -22.81 -24.90 207.98
N THR A 27 -21.89 -25.51 207.23
CA THR A 27 -20.91 -24.82 206.36
C THR A 27 -21.54 -23.78 205.43
N ASN A 28 -22.70 -24.06 204.84
CA ASN A 28 -23.40 -23.11 203.97
C ASN A 28 -23.96 -21.89 204.74
N GLU A 29 -24.42 -22.10 205.98
CA GLU A 29 -24.88 -21.02 206.86
C GLU A 29 -23.70 -20.19 207.38
N ARG A 30 -22.54 -20.79 207.67
CA ARG A 30 -21.31 -20.03 208.00
C ARG A 30 -20.84 -19.15 206.86
N VAL A 31 -20.91 -19.64 205.62
CA VAL A 31 -20.56 -18.86 204.42
C VAL A 31 -21.55 -17.73 204.20
N ALA A 32 -22.85 -17.95 204.44
CA ALA A 32 -23.86 -16.88 204.41
C ALA A 32 -23.63 -15.82 205.50
N ILE A 33 -23.30 -16.23 206.72
CA ILE A 33 -22.97 -15.31 207.84
C ILE A 33 -21.70 -14.52 207.53
N LEU A 34 -20.65 -15.14 206.98
CA LEU A 34 -19.42 -14.45 206.55
C LEU A 34 -19.67 -13.50 205.37
N ARG A 35 -20.57 -13.86 204.45
CA ARG A 35 -21.02 -13.00 203.34
C ARG A 35 -21.77 -11.76 203.82
N ASP A 36 -22.52 -11.86 204.91
CA ASP A 36 -23.18 -10.71 205.54
C ASP A 36 -22.21 -9.85 206.38
N LEU A 37 -21.14 -10.46 206.93
CA LEU A 37 -20.13 -9.76 207.74
C LEU A 37 -19.08 -9.00 206.89
N PHE A 38 -18.82 -9.46 205.66
CA PHE A 38 -17.86 -8.89 204.73
C PHE A 38 -18.53 -8.65 203.38
N ASP A 39 -18.56 -7.39 202.92
CA ASP A 39 -19.15 -7.05 201.63
C ASP A 39 -18.40 -7.72 200.46
N VAL A 40 -18.93 -8.85 200.00
CA VAL A 40 -18.40 -9.62 198.85
C VAL A 40 -19.30 -9.49 197.62
N SER A 41 -20.13 -8.45 197.56
CA SER A 41 -21.03 -8.15 196.44
C SER A 41 -20.26 -7.95 195.13
N LEU A 42 -19.11 -7.25 195.21
CA LEU A 42 -18.26 -6.97 194.05
C LEU A 42 -17.71 -8.25 193.42
N TYR A 43 -17.24 -9.21 194.23
CA TYR A 43 -16.70 -10.48 193.73
C TYR A 43 -17.79 -11.40 193.18
N GLN A 44 -19.02 -11.34 193.72
CA GLN A 44 -20.16 -12.05 193.16
C GLN A 44 -20.57 -11.49 191.79
N ALA A 45 -20.60 -10.15 191.66
CA ALA A 45 -20.89 -9.49 190.40
C ALA A 45 -19.84 -9.84 189.33
N LEU A 46 -18.55 -9.82 189.69
CA LEU A 46 -17.47 -10.21 188.77
C LEU A 46 -17.54 -11.68 188.35
N MET A 47 -17.81 -12.60 189.28
CA MET A 47 -17.97 -14.03 188.93
C MET A 47 -19.20 -14.28 188.06
N ALA A 48 -20.29 -13.55 188.29
CA ALA A 48 -21.48 -13.63 187.44
C ALA A 48 -21.17 -13.12 186.02
N ASP A 49 -20.53 -11.96 185.89
CA ASP A 49 -20.14 -11.39 184.60
C ASP A 49 -19.17 -12.28 183.83
N LEU A 50 -18.13 -12.83 184.47
CA LEU A 50 -17.22 -13.78 183.82
C LEU A 50 -17.91 -15.07 183.38
N LYS A 51 -18.89 -15.55 184.15
CA LYS A 51 -19.69 -16.72 183.79
C LYS A 51 -20.58 -16.43 182.58
N ASP A 52 -21.18 -15.24 182.53
CA ASP A 52 -22.01 -14.80 181.42
C ASP A 52 -21.17 -14.58 180.15
N GLN A 53 -19.96 -14.01 180.26
CA GLN A 53 -19.01 -13.87 179.15
C GLN A 53 -18.53 -15.23 178.62
N ALA A 54 -18.22 -16.19 179.51
CA ALA A 54 -17.85 -17.54 179.08
C ALA A 54 -19.01 -18.24 178.36
N ALA A 55 -20.24 -18.10 178.89
CA ALA A 55 -21.44 -18.66 178.27
C ALA A 55 -21.73 -18.02 176.90
N GLU A 56 -21.49 -16.72 176.75
CA GLU A 56 -21.66 -16.00 175.48
C GLU A 56 -20.58 -16.41 174.47
N ALA A 57 -19.31 -16.53 174.86
CA ALA A 57 -18.24 -17.01 173.98
C ALA A 57 -18.48 -18.48 173.53
N GLU A 58 -18.93 -19.35 174.44
CA GLU A 58 -19.32 -20.72 174.09
C GLU A 58 -20.51 -20.76 173.12
N ARG A 59 -21.48 -19.85 173.27
CA ARG A 59 -22.61 -19.72 172.35
C ARG A 59 -22.16 -19.23 170.98
N GLN A 60 -21.31 -18.21 170.91
CA GLN A 60 -20.76 -17.69 169.64
C GLN A 60 -19.99 -18.78 168.88
N VAL A 61 -19.10 -19.52 169.54
CA VAL A 61 -18.36 -20.63 168.91
C VAL A 61 -19.32 -21.73 168.44
N ARG A 62 -20.38 -22.01 169.19
CA ARG A 62 -21.40 -23.00 168.80
C ARG A 62 -22.19 -22.54 167.57
N ASP A 63 -22.60 -21.29 167.53
CA ASP A 63 -23.37 -20.72 166.42
C ASP A 63 -22.51 -20.64 165.14
N GLU A 64 -21.25 -20.20 165.25
CA GLU A 64 -20.30 -20.21 164.12
C GLU A 64 -20.04 -21.62 163.61
N ARG A 65 -19.82 -22.60 164.50
CA ARG A 65 -19.68 -24.01 164.12
C ARG A 65 -20.94 -24.55 163.46
N ALA A 66 -22.13 -24.17 163.93
CA ALA A 66 -23.40 -24.56 163.33
C ALA A 66 -23.58 -23.96 161.92
N VAL A 67 -23.16 -22.71 161.71
CA VAL A 67 -23.15 -22.07 160.38
C VAL A 67 -22.16 -22.78 159.44
N CYS A 68 -20.95 -23.06 159.89
CA CYS A 68 -19.95 -23.81 159.11
C CYS A 68 -20.45 -25.21 158.75
N ALA A 69 -20.98 -25.97 159.71
CA ALA A 69 -21.56 -27.29 159.47
C ALA A 69 -22.76 -27.23 158.53
N GLY A 70 -23.63 -26.22 158.67
CA GLY A 70 -24.77 -26.00 157.77
C GLY A 70 -24.36 -25.74 156.32
N ARG A 71 -23.31 -24.91 156.11
CA ARG A 71 -22.77 -24.65 154.77
C ARG A 71 -22.11 -25.87 154.15
N LEU A 72 -21.30 -26.60 154.92
CA LEU A 72 -20.67 -27.84 154.46
C LEU A 72 -21.73 -28.86 154.02
N LYS A 73 -22.77 -29.05 154.84
CA LYS A 73 -23.86 -29.98 154.53
C LYS A 73 -24.67 -29.57 153.30
N ALA A 74 -24.91 -28.27 153.10
CA ALA A 74 -25.60 -27.77 151.90
C ALA A 74 -24.84 -28.10 150.61
N GLU A 75 -23.50 -28.10 150.67
CA GLU A 75 -22.60 -28.48 149.57
C GLU A 75 -22.31 -30.00 149.54
N GLY A 76 -22.94 -30.80 150.41
CA GLY A 76 -22.79 -32.26 150.44
C GLY A 76 -21.57 -32.80 151.21
N PHE A 77 -20.92 -31.97 152.02
CA PHE A 77 -19.76 -32.35 152.85
C PHE A 77 -20.15 -32.51 154.32
N GLU A 78 -19.68 -33.59 154.95
CA GLU A 78 -19.99 -33.87 156.37
C GLU A 78 -19.09 -33.08 157.33
N SER A 79 -17.88 -32.75 156.89
CA SER A 79 -16.89 -31.98 157.66
C SER A 79 -15.94 -31.20 156.75
N THR A 80 -15.14 -30.31 157.33
CA THR A 80 -14.05 -29.62 156.62
C THR A 80 -13.04 -30.61 156.02
N ASP A 81 -12.80 -31.74 156.69
CA ASP A 81 -11.85 -32.76 156.22
C ASP A 81 -12.38 -33.44 154.97
N THR A 82 -13.69 -33.78 154.92
CA THR A 82 -14.31 -34.34 153.71
C THR A 82 -14.30 -33.38 152.51
N LEU A 83 -14.36 -32.06 152.78
CA LEU A 83 -14.22 -31.05 151.73
C LEU A 83 -12.78 -31.00 151.20
N LEU A 84 -11.77 -31.05 152.07
CA LEU A 84 -10.37 -31.09 151.66
C LEU A 84 -10.05 -32.34 150.85
N GLU A 85 -10.52 -33.52 151.27
CA GLU A 85 -10.39 -34.76 150.50
C GLU A 85 -11.08 -34.67 149.14
N GLY A 86 -12.27 -34.06 149.07
CA GLY A 86 -12.98 -33.81 147.82
C GLY A 86 -12.23 -32.87 146.86
N ILE A 87 -11.60 -31.82 147.41
CA ILE A 87 -10.75 -30.91 146.64
C ILE A 87 -9.52 -31.65 146.08
N ASP A 88 -8.84 -32.45 146.89
CA ASP A 88 -7.68 -33.22 146.45
C ASP A 88 -8.07 -34.25 145.38
N ALA A 89 -9.17 -34.97 145.56
CA ALA A 89 -9.70 -35.90 144.55
C ALA A 89 -10.06 -35.19 143.24
N ALA A 90 -10.70 -34.02 143.31
CA ALA A 90 -11.01 -33.21 142.13
C ALA A 90 -9.73 -32.69 141.44
N GLN A 91 -8.72 -32.27 142.20
CA GLN A 91 -7.43 -31.84 141.64
C GLN A 91 -6.70 -33.00 140.93
N VAL A 92 -6.72 -34.21 141.51
CA VAL A 92 -6.17 -35.40 140.86
C VAL A 92 -6.94 -35.71 139.56
N ALA A 93 -8.27 -35.74 139.60
CA ALA A 93 -9.09 -35.99 138.42
C ALA A 93 -8.90 -34.94 137.31
N VAL A 94 -8.71 -33.66 137.67
CA VAL A 94 -8.38 -32.60 136.71
C VAL A 94 -7.03 -32.87 136.08
N ARG A 95 -5.99 -33.19 136.87
CA ARG A 95 -4.66 -33.50 136.34
C ARG A 95 -4.69 -34.68 135.37
N GLU A 96 -5.39 -35.76 135.72
CA GLU A 96 -5.56 -36.93 134.86
C GLU A 96 -6.32 -36.60 133.57
N ARG A 97 -7.39 -35.78 133.64
CA ARG A 97 -8.11 -35.36 132.43
C ARG A 97 -7.27 -34.45 131.55
N THR A 98 -6.48 -33.55 132.15
CA THR A 98 -5.56 -32.68 131.41
C THR A 98 -4.46 -33.48 130.71
N THR A 99 -3.93 -34.55 131.33
CA THR A 99 -2.95 -35.42 130.66
C THR A 99 -3.60 -36.19 129.50
N VAL A 100 -4.80 -36.74 129.70
CA VAL A 100 -5.56 -37.42 128.62
C VAL A 100 -5.89 -36.46 127.46
N GLU A 101 -6.31 -35.22 127.76
CA GLU A 101 -6.57 -34.19 126.75
C GLU A 101 -5.29 -33.83 125.98
N ALA A 102 -4.17 -33.65 126.67
CA ALA A 102 -2.89 -33.34 126.05
C ALA A 102 -2.42 -34.47 125.12
N ASP A 103 -2.56 -35.73 125.55
CA ASP A 103 -2.21 -36.90 124.75
C ASP A 103 -3.14 -37.04 123.53
N ALA A 104 -4.45 -36.87 123.70
CA ALA A 104 -5.41 -36.89 122.60
C ALA A 104 -5.12 -35.77 121.58
N LYS A 105 -4.78 -34.57 122.04
CA LYS A 105 -4.40 -33.44 121.18
C LYS A 105 -3.12 -33.74 120.40
N LYS A 106 -2.12 -34.35 121.04
CA LYS A 106 -0.88 -34.77 120.38
C LYS A 106 -1.13 -35.86 119.33
N GLN A 107 -2.00 -36.83 119.63
CA GLN A 107 -2.40 -37.86 118.66
C GLN A 107 -3.15 -37.26 117.47
N ALA A 108 -4.09 -36.33 117.71
CA ALA A 108 -4.82 -35.64 116.65
C ALA A 108 -3.89 -34.82 115.74
N GLN A 109 -2.94 -34.07 116.31
CA GLN A 109 -1.94 -33.33 115.54
C GLN A 109 -1.04 -34.25 114.70
N THR A 110 -0.66 -35.41 115.26
CA THR A 110 0.14 -36.41 114.54
C THR A 110 -0.66 -37.00 113.37
N ALA A 111 -1.93 -37.35 113.59
CA ALA A 111 -2.83 -37.87 112.56
C ALA A 111 -3.11 -36.83 111.47
N GLU A 112 -3.32 -35.56 111.83
CA GLU A 112 -3.52 -34.47 110.86
C GLU A 112 -2.27 -34.24 110.01
N THR A 113 -1.09 -34.27 110.62
CA THR A 113 0.18 -34.13 109.88
C THR A 113 0.37 -35.31 108.92
N ALA A 114 0.08 -36.53 109.37
CA ALA A 114 0.11 -37.72 108.53
C ALA A 114 -0.86 -37.62 107.35
N LEU A 115 -2.11 -37.20 107.58
CA LEU A 115 -3.11 -37.00 106.53
C LEU A 115 -2.64 -35.98 105.49
N ARG A 116 -2.19 -34.80 105.92
CA ARG A 116 -1.66 -33.77 105.00
C ARG A 116 -0.49 -34.29 104.17
N SER A 117 0.41 -35.07 104.78
CA SER A 117 1.52 -35.68 104.03
C SER A 117 1.03 -36.71 103.00
N ALA A 118 0.00 -37.50 103.34
CA ALA A 118 -0.59 -38.48 102.43
C ALA A 118 -1.31 -37.81 101.25
N GLU A 119 -2.03 -36.71 101.49
CA GLU A 119 -2.68 -35.91 100.44
C GLU A 119 -1.66 -35.34 99.44
N VAL A 120 -0.49 -34.86 99.91
CA VAL A 120 0.59 -34.39 99.03
C VAL A 120 1.15 -35.53 98.17
N VAL A 121 1.27 -36.74 98.73
CA VAL A 121 1.73 -37.92 97.99
C VAL A 121 0.68 -38.35 96.96
N GLU A 122 -0.58 -38.39 97.34
CA GLU A 122 -1.70 -38.72 96.44
C GLU A 122 -1.76 -37.75 95.25
N ALA A 123 -1.61 -36.44 95.49
CA ALA A 123 -1.57 -35.44 94.43
C ALA A 123 -0.44 -35.70 93.42
N LYS A 124 0.72 -36.21 93.86
CA LYS A 124 1.83 -36.60 92.97
C LYS A 124 1.50 -37.85 92.16
N PHE A 125 0.83 -38.84 92.74
CA PHE A 125 0.38 -40.02 92.01
C PHE A 125 -0.63 -39.65 90.92
N VAL A 126 -1.65 -38.85 91.25
CA VAL A 126 -2.63 -38.35 90.28
C VAL A 126 -1.94 -37.59 89.13
N ALA A 127 -0.97 -36.71 89.45
CA ALA A 127 -0.21 -35.99 88.42
C ALA A 127 0.62 -36.93 87.54
N SER A 128 1.21 -37.99 88.12
CA SER A 128 1.96 -39.01 87.39
C SER A 128 1.05 -39.83 86.45
N GLU A 129 -0.12 -40.24 86.91
CA GLU A 129 -1.10 -40.96 86.08
C GLU A 129 -1.59 -40.09 84.91
N GLN A 130 -1.89 -38.81 85.15
CA GLN A 130 -2.28 -37.88 84.10
C GLN A 130 -1.15 -37.65 83.09
N ALA A 131 0.10 -37.52 83.54
CA ALA A 131 1.26 -37.39 82.67
C ALA A 131 1.46 -38.66 81.82
N GLN A 132 1.30 -39.84 82.42
CA GLN A 132 1.40 -41.11 81.71
C GLN A 132 0.29 -41.27 80.68
N ALA A 133 -0.95 -40.87 81.00
CA ALA A 133 -2.06 -40.87 80.04
C ALA A 133 -1.77 -39.95 78.85
N LYS A 134 -1.27 -38.73 79.08
CA LYS A 134 -0.84 -37.81 78.01
C LYS A 134 0.29 -38.39 77.16
N LEU A 135 1.28 -39.02 77.80
CA LEU A 135 2.39 -39.67 77.09
C LEU A 135 1.88 -40.79 76.19
N ASN A 136 0.96 -41.64 76.68
CA ASN A 136 0.37 -42.72 75.90
C ASN A 136 -0.37 -42.19 74.67
N VAL A 137 -1.14 -41.11 74.81
CA VAL A 137 -1.81 -40.44 73.67
C VAL A 137 -0.79 -39.95 72.63
N LEU A 138 0.29 -39.29 73.07
CA LEU A 138 1.33 -38.80 72.15
C LEU A 138 2.10 -39.95 71.48
N MET A 139 2.40 -41.02 72.22
CA MET A 139 3.04 -42.21 71.69
C MET A 139 2.15 -42.92 70.66
N GLY A 140 0.84 -43.00 70.89
CA GLY A 140 -0.12 -43.54 69.91
C GLY A 140 -0.11 -42.78 68.59
N ARG A 141 0.16 -41.47 68.63
CA ARG A 141 0.25 -40.60 67.44
C ARG A 141 1.64 -40.56 66.79
N LYS A 142 2.61 -41.31 67.30
CA LYS A 142 3.98 -41.35 66.75
C LYS A 142 3.99 -41.72 65.27
N ALA A 143 3.15 -42.67 64.86
CA ALA A 143 3.03 -43.08 63.47
C ALA A 143 2.46 -41.97 62.58
N GLU A 144 1.45 -41.22 63.06
CA GLU A 144 0.88 -40.06 62.35
C GLU A 144 1.94 -38.98 62.11
N PHE A 145 2.71 -38.63 63.14
CA PHE A 145 3.79 -37.64 63.01
C PHE A 145 4.89 -38.11 62.06
N ALA A 146 5.26 -39.40 62.09
CA ALA A 146 6.20 -39.97 61.14
C ALA A 146 5.68 -39.90 59.69
N ALA A 147 4.41 -40.23 59.47
CA ALA A 147 3.76 -40.13 58.16
C ALA A 147 3.69 -38.69 57.65
N MET A 148 3.34 -37.74 58.54
CA MET A 148 3.30 -36.32 58.19
C MET A 148 4.70 -35.79 57.86
N SER A 149 5.73 -36.16 58.63
CA SER A 149 7.12 -35.79 58.34
C SER A 149 7.59 -36.34 56.99
N ALA A 150 7.25 -37.60 56.68
CA ALA A 150 7.57 -38.20 55.37
C ALA A 150 6.88 -37.45 54.22
N ARG A 151 5.60 -37.11 54.39
CA ARG A 151 4.82 -36.35 53.39
C ARG A 151 5.40 -34.96 53.16
N VAL A 152 5.82 -34.25 54.21
CA VAL A 152 6.50 -32.95 54.09
C VAL A 152 7.80 -33.08 53.32
N LYS A 153 8.66 -34.06 53.65
CA LYS A 153 9.90 -34.32 52.90
C LYS A 153 9.65 -34.61 51.43
N GLN A 154 8.58 -35.35 51.11
CA GLN A 154 8.21 -35.64 49.72
C GLN A 154 7.74 -34.37 49.00
N ALA A 155 6.92 -33.54 49.66
CA ALA A 155 6.47 -32.28 49.09
C ALA A 155 7.62 -31.28 48.88
N GLU A 156 8.57 -31.19 49.81
CA GLU A 156 9.78 -30.37 49.66
C GLU A 156 10.62 -30.84 48.47
N ARG A 157 10.82 -32.15 48.32
CA ARG A 157 11.50 -32.73 47.14
C ARG A 157 10.76 -32.40 45.84
N ALA A 158 9.44 -32.53 45.82
CA ALA A 158 8.62 -32.18 44.66
C ALA A 158 8.72 -30.69 44.33
N ARG A 159 8.73 -29.80 45.35
CA ARG A 159 8.86 -28.35 45.16
C ARG A 159 10.14 -27.97 44.42
N LEU A 160 11.25 -28.68 44.68
CA LEU A 160 12.53 -28.41 44.01
C LEU A 160 12.52 -28.69 42.49
N ILE A 161 11.55 -29.46 42.00
CA ILE A 161 11.49 -29.86 40.59
C ILE A 161 10.31 -29.24 39.83
N VAL A 162 9.45 -28.44 40.49
CA VAL A 162 8.31 -27.78 39.83
C VAL A 162 8.78 -26.86 38.70
N ASP A 163 9.79 -26.03 38.96
CA ASP A 163 10.34 -25.11 37.96
C ASP A 163 10.99 -25.89 36.80
N VAL A 164 11.66 -27.01 37.12
CA VAL A 164 12.28 -27.89 36.12
C VAL A 164 11.22 -28.59 35.27
N GLU A 165 10.11 -29.03 35.86
CA GLU A 165 8.98 -29.61 35.15
C GLU A 165 8.31 -28.59 34.21
N ALA A 166 8.13 -27.36 34.69
CA ALA A 166 7.61 -26.26 33.87
C ALA A 166 8.56 -25.95 32.70
N GLN A 167 9.87 -25.89 32.94
CA GLN A 167 10.88 -25.72 31.90
C GLN A 167 10.88 -26.88 30.90
N LEU A 168 10.77 -28.12 31.37
CA LEU A 168 10.68 -29.29 30.49
C LEU A 168 9.43 -29.26 29.61
N LYS A 169 8.28 -28.82 30.16
CA LYS A 169 7.04 -28.67 29.40
C LYS A 169 7.17 -27.58 28.34
N ALA A 170 7.74 -26.42 28.70
CA ALA A 170 8.00 -25.34 27.75
C ALA A 170 8.97 -25.80 26.65
N ALA A 171 10.09 -26.43 27.01
CA ALA A 171 11.05 -26.96 26.05
C ALA A 171 10.45 -28.02 25.10
N ARG A 172 9.53 -28.87 25.60
CA ARG A 172 8.79 -29.81 24.74
C ARG A 172 7.88 -29.10 23.75
N GLN A 173 7.20 -28.03 24.17
CA GLN A 173 6.39 -27.21 23.27
C GLN A 173 7.27 -26.50 22.24
N ASP A 174 8.40 -25.92 22.65
CA ASP A 174 9.35 -25.27 21.73
C ASP A 174 9.89 -26.24 20.67
N VAL A 175 10.22 -27.48 21.05
CA VAL A 175 10.63 -28.53 20.11
C VAL A 175 9.50 -28.90 19.16
N GLN A 176 8.26 -29.01 19.65
CA GLN A 176 7.10 -29.29 18.81
C GLN A 176 6.87 -28.16 17.78
N ASP A 177 6.91 -26.91 18.21
CA ASP A 177 6.73 -25.74 17.35
C ASP A 177 7.88 -25.62 16.33
N ALA A 178 9.11 -25.89 16.75
CA ALA A 178 10.27 -25.92 15.87
C ALA A 178 10.13 -27.02 14.80
N ASN A 179 9.62 -28.21 15.15
CA ASN A 179 9.37 -29.28 14.20
C ASN A 179 8.28 -28.92 13.18
N ILE A 180 7.21 -28.25 13.62
CA ILE A 180 6.16 -27.74 12.71
C ILE A 180 6.75 -26.73 11.74
N LYS A 181 7.52 -25.74 12.24
CA LYS A 181 8.19 -24.74 11.41
C LYS A 181 9.18 -25.37 10.43
N LEU A 182 9.94 -26.38 10.87
CA LEU A 182 10.88 -27.10 10.02
C LEU A 182 10.16 -27.86 8.90
N ALA A 183 9.05 -28.53 9.20
CA ALA A 183 8.25 -29.23 8.19
C ALA A 183 7.69 -28.26 7.13
N ALA A 184 7.13 -27.12 7.57
CA ALA A 184 6.63 -26.09 6.66
C ALA A 184 7.76 -25.48 5.79
N ALA A 185 8.93 -25.24 6.38
CA ALA A 185 10.10 -24.73 5.65
C ALA A 185 10.61 -25.72 4.60
N LYS A 186 10.63 -27.03 4.92
CA LYS A 186 10.98 -28.09 3.96
C LYS A 186 9.99 -28.14 2.79
N GLU A 187 8.69 -28.14 3.08
CA GLU A 187 7.68 -28.16 2.03
C GLU A 187 7.76 -26.91 1.12
N ALA A 188 8.02 -25.74 1.71
CA ALA A 188 8.23 -24.51 0.95
C ALA A 188 9.49 -24.58 0.07
N ALA A 189 10.59 -25.15 0.58
CA ALA A 189 11.82 -25.34 -0.18
C ALA A 189 11.61 -26.33 -1.35
N ASP A 190 10.91 -27.44 -1.12
CA ASP A 190 10.60 -28.42 -2.18
C ASP A 190 9.74 -27.79 -3.28
N LYS A 191 8.71 -27.01 -2.91
CA LYS A 191 7.88 -26.27 -3.88
C LYS A 191 8.71 -25.25 -4.67
N ALA A 192 9.57 -24.49 -3.99
CA ALA A 192 10.45 -23.53 -4.66
C ALA A 192 11.40 -24.23 -5.64
N GLN A 193 11.96 -25.38 -5.26
CA GLN A 193 12.82 -26.17 -6.13
C GLN A 193 12.08 -26.69 -7.37
N GLN A 194 10.84 -27.16 -7.22
CA GLN A 194 10.00 -27.56 -8.35
C GLN A 194 9.69 -26.38 -9.28
N ILE A 195 9.37 -25.21 -8.74
CA ILE A 195 9.13 -23.99 -9.53
C ILE A 195 10.38 -23.61 -10.33
N VAL A 196 11.56 -23.64 -9.70
CA VAL A 196 12.83 -23.36 -10.37
C VAL A 196 13.10 -24.36 -11.49
N GLN A 197 12.83 -25.64 -11.26
CA GLN A 197 13.00 -26.68 -12.28
C GLN A 197 12.08 -26.44 -13.49
N VAL A 198 10.79 -26.20 -13.26
CA VAL A 198 9.81 -25.89 -14.33
C VAL A 198 10.19 -24.62 -15.08
N ALA A 199 10.60 -23.57 -14.37
CA ALA A 199 11.01 -22.31 -14.98
C ALA A 199 12.29 -22.46 -15.82
N THR A 200 13.23 -23.28 -15.37
CA THR A 200 14.48 -23.57 -16.09
C THR A 200 14.20 -24.37 -17.37
N GLU A 201 13.32 -25.36 -17.31
CA GLU A 201 12.88 -26.11 -18.49
C GLU A 201 12.14 -25.22 -19.49
N ALA A 202 11.25 -24.34 -19.02
CA ALA A 202 10.55 -23.38 -19.86
C ALA A 202 11.52 -22.39 -20.54
N LEU A 203 12.50 -21.87 -19.79
CA LEU A 203 13.53 -21.00 -20.34
C LEU A 203 14.38 -21.73 -21.39
N SER A 204 14.78 -22.98 -21.13
CA SER A 204 15.54 -23.78 -22.09
C SER A 204 14.76 -24.03 -23.38
N LYS A 205 13.45 -24.32 -23.29
CA LYS A 205 12.57 -24.44 -24.47
C LYS A 205 12.49 -23.16 -25.27
N GLU A 206 12.36 -22.01 -24.61
CA GLU A 206 12.28 -20.72 -25.32
C GLU A 206 13.63 -20.31 -25.93
N GLN A 207 14.74 -20.60 -25.24
CA GLN A 207 16.10 -20.42 -25.79
C GLN A 207 16.34 -21.34 -27.00
N ALA A 208 15.82 -22.57 -26.99
CA ALA A 208 15.91 -23.47 -28.14
C ALA A 208 15.13 -22.97 -29.38
N ARG A 209 14.17 -22.04 -29.19
CA ARG A 209 13.44 -21.37 -30.28
C ARG A 209 14.16 -20.13 -30.82
N ALA A 210 15.29 -19.72 -30.24
CA ALA A 210 16.13 -18.65 -30.78
C ALA A 210 16.44 -18.80 -32.29
N PRO A 211 16.83 -19.98 -32.81
CA PRO A 211 17.03 -20.17 -34.25
C PRO A 211 15.75 -20.01 -35.09
N GLU A 212 14.58 -20.40 -34.57
CA GLU A 212 13.29 -20.16 -35.26
C GLU A 212 12.99 -18.66 -35.33
N ILE A 213 13.24 -17.92 -34.25
CA ILE A 213 13.06 -16.47 -34.19
C ILE A 213 14.03 -15.78 -35.16
N GLU A 214 15.30 -16.20 -35.21
CA GLU A 214 16.26 -15.67 -36.18
C GLU A 214 15.88 -16.02 -37.63
N ALA A 215 15.43 -17.24 -37.89
CA ALA A 215 14.97 -17.65 -39.22
C ALA A 215 13.74 -16.83 -39.66
N ALA A 216 12.79 -16.60 -38.75
CA ALA A 216 11.64 -15.75 -39.00
C ALA A 216 12.04 -14.29 -39.28
N ARG A 217 13.02 -13.75 -38.53
CA ARG A 217 13.59 -12.42 -38.80
C ARG A 217 14.23 -12.34 -40.18
N LYS A 218 15.14 -13.27 -40.51
CA LYS A 218 15.75 -13.32 -41.86
C LYS A 218 14.70 -13.45 -42.95
N ARG A 219 13.67 -14.27 -42.73
CA ARG A 219 12.58 -14.43 -43.70
C ARG A 219 11.78 -13.15 -43.88
N LYS A 220 11.55 -12.38 -42.81
CA LYS A 220 10.94 -11.06 -42.89
C LYS A 220 11.80 -10.11 -43.72
N ASP A 221 13.09 -10.04 -43.42
CA ASP A 221 14.03 -9.17 -44.13
C ASP A 221 14.12 -9.55 -45.63
N ASP A 222 14.15 -10.84 -45.94
CA ASP A 222 14.09 -11.36 -47.32
C ASP A 222 12.79 -10.95 -48.03
N LEU A 223 11.65 -11.06 -47.35
CA LEU A 223 10.35 -10.67 -47.90
C LEU A 223 10.25 -9.16 -48.14
N GLU A 224 10.78 -8.33 -47.24
CA GLU A 224 10.88 -6.89 -47.43
C GLU A 224 11.74 -6.56 -48.65
N ARG A 225 12.92 -7.20 -48.78
CA ARG A 225 13.77 -7.05 -49.97
C ARG A 225 13.07 -7.53 -51.25
N PHE A 226 12.34 -8.65 -51.21
CA PHE A 226 11.59 -9.12 -52.38
C PHE A 226 10.47 -8.16 -52.75
N ALA A 227 9.80 -7.53 -51.79
CA ALA A 227 8.80 -6.51 -52.04
C ALA A 227 9.42 -5.30 -52.77
N GLU A 228 10.57 -4.80 -52.32
CA GLU A 228 11.29 -3.70 -52.99
C GLU A 228 11.70 -4.08 -54.43
N VAL A 229 12.21 -5.31 -54.62
CA VAL A 229 12.58 -5.79 -55.96
C VAL A 229 11.35 -5.93 -56.86
N LEU A 230 10.22 -6.38 -56.33
CA LEU A 230 8.98 -6.50 -57.09
C LEU A 230 8.40 -5.13 -57.47
N GLU A 231 8.43 -4.13 -56.58
CA GLU A 231 8.06 -2.75 -56.92
C GLU A 231 8.99 -2.16 -58.00
N ALA A 232 10.30 -2.36 -57.87
CA ALA A 232 11.25 -1.91 -58.88
C ALA A 232 11.04 -2.63 -60.22
N ALA A 233 10.72 -3.94 -60.19
CA ALA A 233 10.43 -4.73 -61.37
C ALA A 233 9.10 -4.33 -62.02
N SER A 234 8.06 -4.00 -61.25
CA SER A 234 6.78 -3.51 -61.81
C SER A 234 6.96 -2.14 -62.44
N ALA A 235 7.67 -1.21 -61.78
CA ALA A 235 8.01 0.08 -62.37
C ALA A 235 8.85 -0.07 -63.64
N SER A 236 9.81 -1.01 -63.66
CA SER A 236 10.59 -1.32 -64.85
C SER A 236 9.75 -1.98 -65.95
N ALA A 237 8.79 -2.84 -65.61
CA ALA A 237 7.90 -3.47 -66.58
C ALA A 237 6.99 -2.43 -67.25
N GLU A 238 6.40 -1.52 -66.47
CA GLU A 238 5.63 -0.38 -66.98
C GLU A 238 6.48 0.53 -67.88
N ALA A 239 7.73 0.79 -67.48
CA ALA A 239 8.67 1.58 -68.29
C ALA A 239 9.04 0.87 -69.61
N VAL A 240 9.24 -0.44 -69.60
CA VAL A 240 9.51 -1.25 -70.80
C VAL A 240 8.29 -1.29 -71.71
N GLU A 241 7.08 -1.47 -71.16
CA GLU A 241 5.85 -1.46 -71.95
C GLU A 241 5.61 -0.10 -72.61
N THR A 242 5.82 0.99 -71.86
CA THR A 242 5.77 2.35 -72.40
C THR A 242 6.82 2.59 -73.49
N ALA A 243 8.06 2.09 -73.29
CA ALA A 243 9.13 2.21 -74.27
C ALA A 243 8.88 1.37 -75.54
N LEU A 244 8.32 0.16 -75.40
CA LEU A 244 7.93 -0.69 -76.53
C LEU A 244 6.79 -0.07 -77.32
N GLU A 245 5.79 0.52 -76.67
CA GLU A 245 4.72 1.22 -77.36
C GLU A 245 5.24 2.48 -78.07
N ALA A 246 6.10 3.26 -77.42
CA ALA A 246 6.77 4.40 -78.04
C ALA A 246 7.62 3.97 -79.25
N GLN A 247 8.35 2.85 -79.15
CA GLN A 247 9.09 2.27 -80.25
C GLN A 247 8.16 1.85 -81.39
N ARG A 248 7.02 1.21 -81.09
CA ARG A 248 6.03 0.79 -82.10
C ARG A 248 5.45 2.00 -82.84
N ILE A 249 5.10 3.06 -82.12
CA ILE A 249 4.62 4.33 -82.71
C ILE A 249 5.73 4.98 -83.56
N ALA A 250 6.96 5.03 -83.07
CA ALA A 250 8.11 5.56 -83.80
C ALA A 250 8.40 4.76 -85.08
N GLN A 251 8.29 3.44 -85.03
CA GLN A 251 8.48 2.56 -86.18
C GLN A 251 7.38 2.76 -87.22
N ALA A 252 6.11 2.84 -86.80
CA ALA A 252 4.98 3.10 -87.68
C ALA A 252 5.08 4.47 -88.36
N THR A 253 5.43 5.51 -87.60
CA THR A 253 5.65 6.85 -88.15
C THR A 253 6.87 6.90 -89.07
N PHE A 254 7.94 6.17 -88.78
CA PHE A 254 9.09 6.05 -89.68
C PHE A 254 8.70 5.41 -91.02
N GLU A 255 7.95 4.29 -91.01
CA GLU A 255 7.49 3.66 -92.25
C GLU A 255 6.52 4.56 -93.03
N GLU A 256 5.60 5.26 -92.36
CA GLU A 256 4.73 6.26 -93.02
C GLU A 256 5.55 7.37 -93.70
N ARG A 257 6.58 7.90 -93.02
CA ARG A 257 7.46 8.95 -93.56
C ARG A 257 8.31 8.43 -94.71
N LYS A 258 8.77 7.18 -94.65
CA LYS A 258 9.52 6.50 -95.70
C LYS A 258 8.67 6.27 -96.93
N ASP A 259 7.42 5.83 -96.78
CA ASP A 259 6.46 5.69 -97.87
C ASP A 259 6.14 7.04 -98.51
N ARG A 260 5.91 8.08 -97.69
CA ARG A 260 5.70 9.44 -98.18
C ARG A 260 6.92 9.99 -98.93
N LEU A 261 8.14 9.69 -98.48
CA LEU A 261 9.37 10.04 -99.19
C LEU A 261 9.47 9.32 -100.53
N ASN A 262 9.14 8.03 -100.58
CA ASN A 262 9.12 7.26 -101.82
C ASN A 262 8.08 7.79 -102.81
N GLN A 263 6.89 8.18 -102.32
CA GLN A 263 5.85 8.81 -103.12
C GLN A 263 6.33 10.15 -103.70
N LEU A 264 6.92 11.01 -102.87
CA LEU A 264 7.52 12.28 -103.31
C LEU A 264 8.65 12.08 -104.34
N ARG A 265 9.47 11.04 -104.19
CA ARG A 265 10.51 10.70 -105.18
C ARG A 265 9.90 10.27 -106.52
N ARG A 266 8.82 9.49 -106.52
CA ARG A 266 8.08 9.13 -107.75
C ARG A 266 7.49 10.37 -108.41
N THR A 267 6.80 11.22 -107.65
CA THR A 267 6.25 12.49 -108.17
C THR A 267 7.34 13.39 -108.72
N ARG A 268 8.50 13.49 -108.05
CA ARG A 268 9.65 14.25 -108.57
C ARG A 268 10.14 13.67 -109.90
N ALA A 269 10.31 12.36 -110.01
CA ALA A 269 10.72 11.73 -111.25
C ALA A 269 9.71 11.98 -112.39
N GLU A 270 8.41 11.86 -112.12
CA GLU A 270 7.34 12.19 -113.08
C GLU A 270 7.39 13.66 -113.51
N ARG A 271 7.60 14.59 -112.57
CA ARG A 271 7.75 16.03 -112.87
C ARG A 271 9.02 16.34 -113.66
N ASP A 272 10.16 15.71 -113.35
CA ASP A 272 11.40 15.86 -114.11
C ASP A 272 11.24 15.32 -115.55
N THR A 273 10.51 14.21 -115.71
CA THR A 273 10.19 13.65 -117.03
C THR A 273 9.27 14.58 -117.82
N ALA A 274 8.23 15.12 -117.18
CA ALA A 274 7.33 16.12 -117.77
C ALA A 274 8.05 17.44 -118.13
N LEU A 275 9.02 17.87 -117.31
CA LEU A 275 9.83 19.05 -117.58
C LEU A 275 10.77 18.83 -118.78
N LYS A 276 11.37 17.64 -118.90
CA LYS A 276 12.17 17.26 -120.07
C LYS A 276 11.32 17.25 -121.35
N SER A 277 10.10 16.68 -121.31
CA SER A 277 9.19 16.71 -122.46
C SER A 277 8.77 18.14 -122.81
N ALA A 278 8.46 18.98 -121.82
CA ALA A 278 8.12 20.39 -122.03
C ALA A 278 9.28 21.18 -122.68
N ARG A 279 10.53 20.98 -122.22
CA ARG A 279 11.72 21.60 -122.83
C ARG A 279 11.97 21.12 -124.26
N SER A 280 11.76 19.83 -124.54
CA SER A 280 11.87 19.30 -125.91
C SER A 280 10.79 19.89 -126.83
N ALA A 281 9.56 20.06 -126.33
CA ALA A 281 8.48 20.71 -127.05
C ALA A 281 8.75 22.20 -127.30
N GLU A 282 9.37 22.90 -126.35
CA GLU A 282 9.78 24.30 -126.50
C GLU A 282 10.91 24.46 -127.53
N SER A 283 11.90 23.56 -127.54
CA SER A 283 12.94 23.52 -128.59
C SER A 283 12.34 23.27 -129.98
N ALA A 284 11.42 22.29 -130.10
CA ALA A 284 10.72 22.01 -131.35
C ALA A 284 9.85 23.19 -131.81
N ARG A 285 9.19 23.89 -130.87
CA ARG A 285 8.45 25.13 -131.17
C ARG A 285 9.39 26.23 -131.68
N GLY A 286 10.59 26.36 -131.10
CA GLY A 286 11.61 27.30 -131.56
C GLY A 286 12.08 27.03 -132.99
N GLU A 287 12.26 25.76 -133.38
CA GLU A 287 12.59 25.39 -134.76
C GLU A 287 11.43 25.63 -135.74
N LEU A 288 10.20 25.32 -135.33
CA LEU A 288 9.00 25.60 -136.14
C LEU A 288 8.80 27.10 -136.37
N VAL A 289 9.05 27.95 -135.38
CA VAL A 289 8.97 29.41 -135.52
C VAL A 289 10.04 29.92 -136.50
N LYS A 290 11.26 29.39 -136.47
CA LYS A 290 12.32 29.71 -137.45
C LYS A 290 11.93 29.29 -138.87
N ALA A 291 11.39 28.08 -139.03
CA ALA A 291 10.90 27.58 -140.31
C ALA A 291 9.74 28.45 -140.84
N GLN A 292 8.80 28.83 -139.98
CA GLN A 292 7.67 29.70 -140.33
C GLN A 292 8.14 31.09 -140.77
N THR A 293 9.11 31.69 -140.06
CA THR A 293 9.67 32.99 -140.47
C THR A 293 10.37 32.87 -141.82
N HIS A 294 11.16 31.82 -142.05
CA HIS A 294 11.82 31.60 -143.34
C HIS A 294 10.82 31.44 -144.50
N LEU A 295 9.76 30.65 -144.30
CA LEU A 295 8.69 30.46 -145.29
C LEU A 295 7.92 31.76 -145.58
N LEU A 296 7.67 32.61 -144.58
CA LEU A 296 7.05 33.91 -144.77
C LEU A 296 7.93 34.86 -145.59
N THR A 297 9.25 34.85 -145.39
CA THR A 297 10.19 35.64 -146.21
C THR A 297 10.22 35.14 -147.65
N GLN A 298 10.23 33.83 -147.88
CA GLN A 298 10.16 33.24 -149.22
C GLN A 298 8.84 33.55 -149.93
N LYS A 299 7.72 33.49 -149.20
CA LYS A 299 6.40 33.87 -149.73
C LYS A 299 6.41 35.34 -150.18
N LYS A 300 6.93 36.25 -149.35
CA LYS A 300 7.03 37.68 -149.69
C LYS A 300 7.92 37.91 -150.93
N ALA A 301 9.05 37.23 -151.02
CA ALA A 301 9.92 37.30 -152.20
C ALA A 301 9.23 36.78 -153.48
N ALA A 302 8.39 35.74 -153.38
CA ALA A 302 7.61 35.23 -154.50
C ALA A 302 6.46 36.18 -154.91
N GLU A 303 5.80 36.82 -153.95
CA GLU A 303 4.79 37.87 -154.21
C GLU A 303 5.41 39.11 -154.87
N ASP A 304 6.60 39.52 -154.43
CA ASP A 304 7.35 40.64 -155.02
C ASP A 304 7.84 40.29 -156.44
N TYR A 305 8.26 39.04 -156.69
CA TYR A 305 8.59 38.56 -158.04
C TYR A 305 7.37 38.57 -158.97
N GLY A 306 6.21 38.10 -158.50
CA GLY A 306 4.97 38.11 -159.29
C GLY A 306 4.49 39.52 -159.64
N LYS A 307 4.69 40.50 -158.75
CA LYS A 307 4.43 41.92 -159.05
C LYS A 307 5.39 42.47 -160.10
N ALA A 308 6.69 42.20 -159.97
CA ALA A 308 7.69 42.65 -160.94
C ALA A 308 7.46 42.04 -162.34
N GLU A 309 7.01 40.79 -162.42
CA GLU A 309 6.67 40.15 -163.69
C GLU A 309 5.44 40.77 -164.37
N ALA A 310 4.41 41.12 -163.58
CA ALA A 310 3.24 41.85 -164.07
C ALA A 310 3.59 43.27 -164.56
N ASP A 311 4.46 43.97 -163.84
CA ASP A 311 4.95 45.30 -164.21
C ASP A 311 5.73 45.24 -165.54
N VAL A 312 6.62 44.25 -165.71
CA VAL A 312 7.35 44.03 -166.96
C VAL A 312 6.40 43.71 -168.12
N CYS A 313 5.38 42.86 -167.90
CA CYS A 313 4.40 42.54 -168.93
C CYS A 313 3.59 43.77 -169.37
N SER A 314 3.20 44.62 -168.41
CA SER A 314 2.46 45.87 -168.71
C SER A 314 3.32 46.89 -169.47
N ALA A 315 4.59 47.05 -169.09
CA ALA A 315 5.53 47.95 -169.74
C ALA A 315 5.86 47.49 -171.17
N ARG A 316 5.96 46.18 -171.40
CA ARG A 316 6.23 45.60 -172.72
C ARG A 316 5.05 45.75 -173.68
N ALA A 317 3.82 45.55 -173.18
CA ALA A 317 2.60 45.80 -173.94
C ALA A 317 2.44 47.29 -174.31
N ALA A 318 2.78 48.21 -173.40
CA ALA A 318 2.79 49.65 -173.68
C ALA A 318 3.84 50.04 -174.74
N PHE A 319 5.03 49.44 -174.68
CA PHE A 319 6.10 49.67 -175.66
C PHE A 319 5.74 49.16 -177.07
N GLU A 320 5.16 47.97 -177.18
CA GLU A 320 4.75 47.41 -178.49
C GLU A 320 3.61 48.21 -179.14
N LYS A 321 2.66 48.70 -178.34
CA LYS A 321 1.58 49.58 -178.80
C LYS A 321 2.12 50.87 -179.42
N GLU A 322 3.07 51.53 -178.73
CA GLU A 322 3.63 52.80 -179.18
C GLU A 322 4.59 52.64 -180.36
N ARG A 323 5.30 51.51 -180.42
CA ARG A 323 6.10 51.12 -181.58
C ARG A 323 5.24 50.88 -182.83
N GLY A 324 4.07 50.26 -182.66
CA GLY A 324 3.09 50.07 -183.74
C GLY A 324 2.55 51.39 -184.27
N ALA A 325 2.15 52.30 -183.37
CA ALA A 325 1.67 53.63 -183.73
C ALA A 325 2.74 54.47 -184.46
N SER A 326 4.00 54.37 -184.04
CA SER A 326 5.12 55.04 -184.72
C SER A 326 5.40 54.48 -186.12
N ALA A 327 5.23 53.18 -186.33
CA ALA A 327 5.42 52.55 -187.65
C ALA A 327 4.31 52.95 -188.64
N GLU A 328 3.05 52.98 -188.20
CA GLU A 328 1.92 53.48 -189.01
C GLU A 328 2.07 54.97 -189.36
N ALA A 329 2.57 55.79 -188.44
CA ALA A 329 2.80 57.22 -188.69
C ALA A 329 3.86 57.46 -189.78
N ILE A 330 4.95 56.67 -189.78
CA ILE A 330 6.03 56.75 -190.79
C ILE A 330 5.52 56.27 -192.16
N GLU A 331 4.71 55.21 -192.20
CA GLU A 331 4.15 54.71 -193.46
C GLU A 331 3.14 55.70 -194.08
N ASN A 332 2.33 56.35 -193.24
CA ASN A 332 1.38 57.38 -193.66
C ASN A 332 2.10 58.65 -194.14
N GLU A 333 3.20 59.06 -193.50
CA GLU A 333 4.03 60.18 -193.96
C GLU A 333 4.62 59.89 -195.35
N ALA A 334 5.18 58.69 -195.54
CA ALA A 334 5.76 58.28 -196.82
C ALA A 334 4.71 58.24 -197.96
N LYS A 335 3.49 57.73 -197.67
CA LYS A 335 2.36 57.74 -198.62
C LYS A 335 1.91 59.16 -198.96
N ALA A 336 1.77 60.04 -197.96
CA ALA A 336 1.38 61.43 -198.19
C ALA A 336 2.41 62.21 -199.02
N ARG A 337 3.71 61.95 -198.79
CA ARG A 337 4.81 62.60 -199.53
C ARG A 337 4.88 62.17 -200.99
N SER A 338 4.61 60.90 -201.27
CA SER A 338 4.49 60.36 -202.63
C SER A 338 3.33 60.99 -203.41
N VAL A 339 2.16 61.13 -202.77
CA VAL A 339 0.97 61.73 -203.39
C VAL A 339 1.19 63.22 -203.67
N TYR A 340 1.84 63.94 -202.76
CA TYR A 340 2.19 65.35 -202.95
C TYR A 340 3.14 65.56 -204.14
N ALA A 341 4.22 64.76 -204.23
CA ALA A 341 5.20 64.88 -205.32
C ALA A 341 4.60 64.59 -206.71
N ALA A 342 3.68 63.62 -206.79
CA ALA A 342 2.97 63.30 -208.04
C ALA A 342 2.01 64.44 -208.46
N ALA A 343 1.32 65.07 -207.50
CA ALA A 343 0.44 66.20 -207.78
C ALA A 343 1.21 67.44 -208.24
N GLU A 344 2.40 67.69 -207.69
CA GLU A 344 3.24 68.83 -208.08
C GLU A 344 3.79 68.68 -209.51
N GLN A 345 4.22 67.47 -209.90
CA GLN A 345 4.63 67.17 -211.27
C GLN A 345 3.48 67.34 -212.29
N ALA A 346 2.26 66.92 -211.92
CA ALA A 346 1.09 67.08 -212.78
C ALA A 346 0.74 68.56 -212.99
N LEU A 347 0.91 69.40 -211.96
CA LEU A 347 0.70 70.85 -212.06
C LEU A 347 1.73 71.51 -212.99
N ALA A 348 3.00 71.13 -212.87
CA ALA A 348 4.07 71.65 -213.73
C ALA A 348 3.86 71.27 -215.21
N ALA A 349 3.42 70.03 -215.48
CA ALA A 349 3.11 69.58 -216.83
C ALA A 349 1.90 70.31 -217.44
N ALA A 350 0.86 70.58 -216.64
CA ALA A 350 -0.31 71.33 -217.09
C ALA A 350 0.01 72.80 -217.40
N GLN A 351 0.93 73.41 -216.63
CA GLN A 351 1.38 74.78 -216.89
C GLN A 351 2.25 74.91 -218.15
N ALA A 352 3.05 73.89 -218.47
CA ALA A 352 3.81 73.85 -219.72
C ALA A 352 2.90 73.78 -220.95
N LEU A 353 1.84 72.97 -220.90
CA LEU A 353 0.90 72.79 -222.02
C LEU A 353 0.10 74.06 -222.35
N HIS A 354 -0.25 74.85 -221.33
CA HIS A 354 -1.02 76.08 -221.53
C HIS A 354 -0.19 77.22 -222.13
N LEU A 355 1.12 77.20 -221.97
CA LEU A 355 2.03 78.17 -222.57
C LEU A 355 2.29 77.88 -224.06
N ALA A 356 2.38 76.60 -224.43
CA ALA A 356 2.54 76.16 -225.82
C ALA A 356 1.37 76.61 -226.73
N THR A 357 0.14 76.66 -226.18
CA THR A 357 -1.06 77.05 -226.95
C THR A 357 -1.15 78.53 -227.33
N LYS A 358 -0.24 79.39 -226.88
CA LYS A 358 -0.25 80.83 -227.21
C LYS A 358 0.83 81.27 -228.20
N LEU A 359 1.48 80.32 -228.87
CA LEU A 359 2.49 80.59 -229.89
C LEU A 359 1.86 80.56 -231.29
N GLU A 360 1.91 81.69 -231.99
CA GLU A 360 1.49 81.86 -233.39
C GLU A 360 2.72 81.99 -234.29
N SER A 361 2.64 81.49 -235.52
CA SER A 361 3.73 81.55 -236.51
C SER A 361 3.99 82.98 -237.00
N ASP A 362 5.28 83.35 -237.09
CA ASP A 362 5.89 84.63 -237.50
C ASP A 362 5.83 85.84 -236.53
N ALA A 363 5.35 85.68 -235.29
CA ALA A 363 5.45 86.71 -234.24
C ALA A 363 6.43 86.30 -233.11
N PRO A 364 7.25 87.22 -232.58
CA PRO A 364 8.26 86.88 -231.56
C PRO A 364 7.62 86.39 -230.24
N CYS A 365 8.13 85.27 -229.72
CA CYS A 365 7.70 84.66 -228.45
C CYS A 365 7.97 85.57 -227.23
N PRO A 366 7.02 85.71 -226.28
CA PRO A 366 7.16 86.58 -225.10
C PRO A 366 8.08 86.06 -223.97
N VAL A 367 8.62 84.83 -224.06
CA VAL A 367 9.55 84.26 -223.05
C VAL A 367 11.01 84.22 -223.53
N CYS A 368 11.28 83.97 -224.82
CA CYS A 368 12.65 83.78 -225.34
C CYS A 368 12.98 84.48 -226.67
N GLY A 369 12.02 85.10 -227.37
CA GLY A 369 12.28 85.93 -228.56
C GLY A 369 12.64 85.19 -229.88
N SER A 370 12.53 83.86 -229.94
CA SER A 370 12.79 83.05 -231.15
C SER A 370 11.53 82.87 -232.03
N THR A 371 11.72 82.60 -233.34
CA THR A 371 10.67 82.45 -234.37
C THR A 371 10.47 81.00 -234.87
N ASP A 372 11.21 80.00 -234.37
CA ASP A 372 11.07 78.58 -234.79
C ASP A 372 11.22 77.61 -233.60
N HIS A 373 10.33 76.61 -233.49
CA HIS A 373 10.20 75.69 -232.33
C HIS A 373 9.79 74.26 -232.76
N PRO A 374 10.74 73.30 -232.81
CA PRO A 374 10.55 71.98 -233.43
C PRO A 374 9.84 70.92 -232.55
N ASN A 375 9.34 71.29 -231.37
CA ASN A 375 8.39 70.51 -230.56
C ASN A 375 7.84 71.44 -229.45
N PRO A 376 6.60 71.96 -229.54
CA PRO A 376 6.00 72.88 -228.56
C PRO A 376 5.54 72.22 -227.25
#